data_AF-A0A8J8B9A3-F1
#
_entry.id   AF-A0A8J8B9A3-F1
#
_cell.length_a   1.000
_cell.length_b   1.000
_cell.length_c   1.000
_cell.angle_alpha   90.00
_cell.angle_beta   90.00
_cell.angle_gamma   90.00
#
_symmetry.space_group_name_H-M   'P 1'
#
loop_
_entity.id
_entity.type
_entity.pdbx_description
1 polymer ?
#
loop_
_entity_poly.entity_id
_entity_poly.type
_entity_poly.pdbx_seq_one_letter_code
_entity_poly.pdbx_strand_id
1 'polypeptide(L)'
;MRIGGGLGGCARIPRAPTSRARAKAFAALLAEQDGKRLIRERPGPEHADRDHRAGKVRGILRFSCDQGLGNFRDDIRSLIRAVNYF
;
A
#
# COMPACT_ATOMS: atom_id res chain seq x y z
N MET A 1 1.50 26.15 30.98
CA MET A 1 2.27 25.06 30.36
C MET A 1 1.30 24.11 29.67
N ARG A 2 1.10 24.20 28.35
CA ARG A 2 0.21 23.32 27.59
C ARG A 2 1.08 22.32 26.83
N ILE A 3 1.03 21.06 27.24
CA ILE A 3 1.54 19.92 26.46
C ILE A 3 0.37 19.37 25.63
N GLY A 4 0.32 19.76 24.36
CA GLY A 4 -0.60 19.24 23.37
C GLY A 4 0.20 18.82 22.16
N GLY A 5 0.76 17.61 22.20
CA GLY A 5 1.50 17.01 21.09
C GLY A 5 0.62 16.99 19.84
N GLY A 6 1.13 17.61 18.78
CA GLY A 6 0.50 17.65 17.49
C GLY A 6 0.22 16.25 16.98
N LEU A 7 -1.05 16.00 16.67
CA LEU A 7 -1.55 14.85 15.93
C LEU A 7 -0.91 14.86 14.52
N GLY A 8 0.32 14.37 14.42
CA GLY A 8 0.96 14.02 13.16
C GLY A 8 0.55 12.62 12.74
N GLY A 9 -0.27 12.52 11.69
CA GLY A 9 -0.50 11.23 11.01
C GLY A 9 -1.88 11.13 10.35
N CYS A 10 -1.92 11.50 9.07
CA CYS A 10 -2.93 11.19 8.05
C CYS A 10 -4.13 10.34 8.53
N ALA A 11 -5.25 11.01 8.79
CA ALA A 11 -6.51 10.39 9.16
C ALA A 11 -7.10 9.49 8.05
N ARG A 12 -7.66 8.35 8.51
CA ARG A 12 -8.76 7.53 7.94
C ARG A 12 -8.46 6.62 6.74
N ILE A 13 -8.23 5.34 7.04
CA ILE A 13 -8.59 4.18 6.18
C ILE A 13 -10.13 4.03 6.19
N PRO A 14 -10.82 3.52 5.13
CA PRO A 14 -10.31 3.07 3.84
C PRO A 14 -10.91 3.88 2.68
N ARG A 15 -10.41 3.71 1.46
CA ARG A 15 -11.37 3.72 0.34
C ARG A 15 -11.43 2.36 -0.29
N ALA A 16 -12.27 1.55 0.35
CA ALA A 16 -13.02 0.54 -0.35
C ALA A 16 -13.47 1.09 -1.72
N PRO A 17 -13.44 0.26 -2.74
CA PRO A 17 -13.62 0.69 -4.12
C PRO A 17 -14.93 1.48 -4.33
N THR A 18 -14.80 2.66 -4.95
CA THR A 18 -15.89 3.64 -5.12
C THR A 18 -16.95 3.24 -6.15
N SER A 19 -16.79 2.09 -6.81
CA SER A 19 -17.75 1.53 -7.76
C SER A 19 -17.77 0.01 -7.65
N ARG A 20 -18.91 -0.61 -8.02
CA ARG A 20 -19.06 -2.08 -8.04
C ARG A 20 -18.00 -2.76 -8.92
N ALA A 21 -17.64 -2.12 -10.04
CA ALA A 21 -16.59 -2.61 -10.93
C ALA A 21 -15.22 -2.62 -10.24
N ARG A 22 -14.87 -1.54 -9.53
CA ARG A 22 -13.64 -1.51 -8.72
C ARG A 22 -13.69 -2.51 -7.56
N ALA A 23 -14.86 -2.75 -6.97
CA ALA A 23 -15.04 -3.76 -5.91
C ALA A 23 -14.78 -5.17 -6.39
N LYS A 24 -15.31 -5.51 -7.57
CA LYS A 24 -15.05 -6.77 -8.23
C LYS A 24 -13.55 -6.94 -8.56
N ALA A 25 -12.92 -5.92 -9.13
CA ALA A 25 -11.49 -5.96 -9.46
C ALA A 25 -10.60 -6.11 -8.22
N PHE A 26 -10.92 -5.37 -7.16
CA PHE A 26 -10.18 -5.44 -5.90
C PHE A 26 -10.32 -6.81 -5.23
N ALA A 27 -11.53 -7.39 -5.23
CA ALA A 27 -11.75 -8.74 -4.71
C ALA A 27 -11.03 -9.81 -5.54
N ALA A 28 -10.98 -9.66 -6.86
CA ALA A 28 -10.24 -10.56 -7.74
C ALA A 28 -8.74 -10.55 -7.43
N LEU A 29 -8.12 -9.35 -7.31
CA LEU A 29 -6.72 -9.23 -6.91
C LEU A 29 -6.44 -9.85 -5.55
N LEU A 30 -7.34 -9.67 -4.58
CA LEU A 30 -7.17 -10.26 -3.26
C LEU A 30 -7.28 -11.80 -3.31
N ALA A 31 -8.15 -12.34 -4.15
CA ALA A 31 -8.29 -13.79 -4.37
C ALA A 31 -7.05 -14.39 -5.05
N GLU A 32 -6.48 -13.70 -6.05
CA GLU A 32 -5.21 -14.06 -6.68
C GLU A 32 -4.02 -14.05 -5.69
N GLN A 33 -4.16 -13.31 -4.58
CA GLN A 33 -3.17 -13.22 -3.50
C GLN A 33 -3.51 -14.10 -2.29
N ASP A 34 -4.32 -15.14 -2.46
CA ASP A 34 -4.73 -16.06 -1.38
C ASP A 34 -5.39 -15.37 -0.17
N GLY A 35 -6.10 -14.26 -0.40
CA GLY A 35 -6.71 -13.47 0.68
C GLY A 35 -5.73 -12.61 1.48
N LYS A 36 -4.47 -12.51 1.05
CA LYS A 36 -3.36 -11.87 1.77
C LYS A 36 -2.80 -10.66 1.04
N ARG A 37 -2.07 -9.81 1.77
CA ARG A 37 -1.31 -8.68 1.20
C ARG A 37 0.10 -9.12 0.82
N LEU A 38 0.57 -8.77 -0.38
CA LEU A 38 1.78 -9.35 -0.98
C LEU A 38 3.07 -9.19 -0.15
N ILE A 39 3.37 -8.00 0.39
CA ILE A 39 4.67 -7.77 1.03
C ILE A 39 4.82 -8.41 2.41
N ARG A 40 3.73 -8.54 3.17
CA ARG A 40 3.77 -9.05 4.56
C ARG A 40 3.04 -10.39 4.73
N GLU A 41 2.39 -10.87 3.67
CA GLU A 41 1.60 -12.11 3.65
C GLU A 41 0.56 -12.23 4.76
N ARG A 42 -0.02 -11.10 5.16
CA ARG A 42 -1.05 -11.04 6.21
C ARG A 42 -2.44 -10.93 5.59
N PRO A 43 -3.45 -11.58 6.17
CA PRO A 43 -4.83 -11.50 5.69
C PRO A 43 -5.38 -10.08 5.87
N GLY A 44 -6.35 -9.74 5.03
CA GLY A 44 -7.15 -8.53 5.17
C GLY A 44 -6.91 -7.52 4.04
N PRO A 45 -7.97 -7.05 3.38
CA PRO A 45 -7.88 -6.05 2.33
C PRO A 45 -7.47 -4.67 2.86
N GLU A 46 -6.63 -3.96 2.12
CA GLU A 46 -6.28 -2.58 2.47
C GLU A 46 -6.22 -1.66 1.24
N HIS A 47 -5.11 -1.62 0.50
CA HIS A 47 -4.89 -0.65 -0.58
C HIS A 47 -4.43 -1.34 -1.87
N ALA A 48 -4.99 -0.92 -3.00
CA ALA A 48 -4.48 -1.32 -4.31
C ALA A 48 -3.25 -0.47 -4.65
N ASP A 49 -2.09 -1.11 -4.63
CA ASP A 49 -0.79 -0.55 -5.01
C ASP A 49 -0.75 -0.25 -6.50
N ARG A 50 -0.23 0.92 -6.84
CA ARG A 50 -0.15 1.42 -8.22
C ARG A 50 1.28 1.79 -8.55
N ASP A 51 1.79 1.24 -9.64
CA ASP A 51 3.10 1.60 -10.19
C ASP A 51 3.18 3.11 -10.45
N HIS A 52 4.22 3.76 -9.92
CA HIS A 52 4.46 5.19 -10.06
C HIS A 52 4.78 5.64 -11.49
N ARG A 53 5.17 4.74 -12.40
CA ARG A 53 5.48 5.06 -13.81
C ARG A 53 4.23 5.04 -14.69
N ALA A 54 3.49 3.92 -14.65
CA ALA A 54 2.39 3.67 -15.59
C ALA A 54 0.99 3.79 -14.94
N GLY A 55 0.91 3.93 -13.61
CA GLY A 55 -0.35 3.96 -12.86
C GLY A 55 -1.09 2.61 -12.83
N LYS A 56 -0.45 1.53 -13.28
CA LYS A 56 -1.01 0.17 -13.30
C LYS A 56 -1.15 -0.36 -11.88
N VAL A 57 -2.28 -0.99 -11.58
CA VAL A 57 -2.46 -1.70 -10.30
C VAL A 57 -1.58 -2.96 -10.31
N ARG A 58 -0.74 -3.14 -9.29
CA ARG A 58 0.15 -4.29 -9.15
C ARG A 58 -0.39 -5.35 -8.18
N GLY A 59 -1.08 -4.93 -7.12
CA GLY A 59 -1.65 -5.84 -6.13
C GLY A 59 -2.21 -5.11 -4.90
N ILE A 60 -2.62 -5.86 -3.89
CA ILE A 60 -3.13 -5.36 -2.61
C ILE A 60 -2.03 -5.35 -1.55
N LEU A 61 -1.73 -4.18 -1.01
CA LEU A 61 -0.75 -3.92 0.04
C LEU A 61 -1.38 -3.27 1.27
N ARG A 62 -0.64 -3.31 2.39
CA ARG A 62 -0.94 -2.49 3.57
C ARG A 62 -0.57 -1.05 3.26
N PHE A 63 -1.28 -0.09 3.82
CA PHE A 63 -0.99 1.35 3.61
C PHE A 63 0.49 1.69 3.84
N SER A 64 1.09 1.21 4.93
CA SER A 64 2.51 1.48 5.22
C SER A 64 3.48 0.88 4.20
N CYS A 65 3.10 -0.24 3.55
CA CYS A 65 3.93 -0.89 2.55
C CYS A 65 3.84 -0.15 1.21
N ASP A 66 2.62 0.22 0.81
CA ASP A 66 2.34 1.06 -0.37
C ASP A 66 3.10 2.40 -0.28
N GLN A 67 2.95 3.12 0.84
CA GLN A 67 3.69 4.36 1.10
C GLN A 67 5.21 4.16 1.13
N GLY A 68 5.69 3.03 1.65
CA GLY A 68 7.11 2.70 1.66
C GLY A 68 7.67 2.60 0.24
N LEU A 69 7.00 1.85 -0.64
CA LEU A 69 7.38 1.76 -2.06
C LEU A 69 7.34 3.13 -2.75
N GLY A 70 6.30 3.93 -2.47
CA GLY A 70 6.18 5.27 -3.05
C GLY A 70 7.23 6.26 -2.58
N ASN A 71 7.72 6.15 -1.35
CA ASN A 71 8.87 6.94 -0.87
C ASN A 71 10.15 6.65 -1.65
N PHE A 72 10.33 5.41 -2.11
CA PHE A 72 11.42 5.02 -3.02
C PHE A 72 11.08 5.22 -4.49
N ARG A 73 9.87 5.70 -4.83
CA ARG A 73 9.39 5.95 -6.20
C ARG A 73 9.54 4.74 -7.12
N ASP A 74 9.38 3.54 -6.58
CA ASP A 74 9.64 2.28 -7.29
C ASP A 74 11.06 2.16 -7.89
N ASP A 75 12.06 2.91 -7.38
CA ASP A 75 13.44 2.83 -7.84
C ASP A 75 14.18 1.64 -7.19
N ILE A 76 14.39 0.59 -7.99
CA ILE A 76 15.08 -0.64 -7.58
C ILE A 76 16.47 -0.35 -7.00
N ARG A 77 17.22 0.61 -7.58
CA ARG A 77 18.56 0.96 -7.08
C ARG A 77 18.48 1.49 -5.65
N SER A 78 17.52 2.36 -5.36
CA SER A 78 17.31 2.90 -4.01
C SER A 78 16.84 1.85 -3.01
N LEU A 79 15.96 0.93 -3.42
CA LEU A 79 15.55 -0.20 -2.59
C LEU A 79 16.73 -1.12 -2.24
N ILE A 80 17.59 -1.46 -3.21
CA ILE A 80 18.79 -2.27 -2.96
C ILE A 80 19.75 -1.54 -2.01
N ARG A 81 19.95 -0.23 -2.16
CA ARG A 81 20.76 0.55 -1.21
C ARG A 81 20.18 0.49 0.22
N ALA A 82 18.85 0.54 0.36
CA ALA A 82 18.20 0.42 1.65
C ALA A 82 18.37 -0.98 2.27
N VAL A 83 18.37 -2.03 1.45
CA VAL A 83 18.69 -3.40 1.88
C VAL A 83 20.15 -3.53 2.34
N ASN A 84 21.09 -2.89 1.64
CA ASN A 84 22.52 -2.98 1.97
C ASN A 84 22.96 -2.05 3.11
N TYR A 85 22.06 -1.25 3.68
CA TYR A 85 22.40 -0.30 4.74
C TYR A 85 22.45 -0.96 6.13
N PHE A 86 21.74 -2.07 6.32
CA PHE A 86 21.78 -2.86 7.55
C PHE A 86 22.89 -3.91 7.51
#